data_AF-A0A7T1HP18-F1
#
_entry.id   AF-A0A7T1HP18-F1
#
_cell.length_a   1.000
_cell.length_b   1.000
_cell.length_c   1.000
_cell.angle_alpha   90.00
_cell.angle_beta   90.00
_cell.angle_gamma   90.00
#
_symmetry.space_group_name_H-M   'P 1'
#
loop_
_entity.id
_entity.type
_entity.pdbx_description
1 polymer ?
#
loop_
_entity_poly.entity_id
_entity_poly.type
_entity_poly.pdbx_seq_one_letter_code
_entity_poly.pdbx_strand_id
1 'polypeptide(L)'
;MPASSAPARKEFPYTVSLILLAVFLIVQVASIESSFQNLLAASLLYIAYFFSSLYFKSLRIFAYPNSFLILLGFVIGFCAMPLVLRTLEGKSLVDGLYEPISTFGSIFLFTLISLASHYLYTRSRSLSDLRAVLIRLFRQNFNQTPRTVPLILIASVGLGALFISSASDGAFSKLLKAFSPLINLPLAAYLLLHIKSQANSGSKSPSRPLLIIVGILYAATLFIGMYFNTRFAFIQPLILVFSALCFVRLGLAVPFRANVIIALLIGSFLLNSFLTNLSYSIAMSRAYRSTIDPAELVSLTIENFTKEKADNIVYQGKSLWWNERYYNSEFSNRFSPIKNLDNLLHINQGLGASDVSEYSNNQLIRLISILPNPLPGLFGVTPEQKEEINQFSSADWLFGSISSSLEERRLTGNFIPDTIILYDFFAPFIYALLMLIIFTISDAFVIPLGRSNDLFAPSPLGMLFASQNIMFFASGTLVDLTVGHVRYLLQTSVAFFLSFFLLSSIANFFIKTQD
;
A
#
# COMPACT_ATOMS: atom_id res chain seq x y z
N MET A 1 -42.83 7.34 4.64
CA MET A 1 -41.75 6.36 4.93
C MET A 1 -41.14 6.75 6.25
N PRO A 2 -41.13 5.86 7.27
CA PRO A 2 -40.57 6.18 8.57
C PRO A 2 -39.07 6.47 8.42
N ALA A 3 -38.59 7.52 9.08
CA ALA A 3 -37.17 7.83 9.17
C ALA A 3 -36.47 6.59 9.74
N SER A 4 -35.62 5.93 8.94
CA SER A 4 -34.87 4.78 9.43
C SER A 4 -34.02 5.27 10.59
N SER A 5 -34.30 4.77 11.79
CA SER A 5 -33.48 5.02 12.97
C SER A 5 -32.02 4.78 12.59
N ALA A 6 -31.17 5.80 12.84
CA ALA A 6 -29.75 5.67 12.59
C ALA A 6 -29.28 4.36 13.25
N PRO A 7 -28.59 3.46 12.52
CA PRO A 7 -28.19 2.17 13.06
C PRO A 7 -27.47 2.42 14.39
N ALA A 8 -27.99 1.81 15.46
CA ALA A 8 -27.41 1.92 16.78
C ALA A 8 -25.90 1.68 16.65
N ARG A 9 -25.09 2.68 17.04
CA ARG A 9 -23.63 2.58 17.04
C ARG A 9 -23.26 1.46 18.01
N LYS A 10 -23.16 0.23 17.51
CA LYS A 10 -22.52 -0.83 18.28
C LYS A 10 -21.07 -0.38 18.46
N GLU A 11 -20.62 -0.28 19.70
CA GLU A 11 -19.22 0.01 19.96
C GLU A 11 -18.40 -1.11 19.32
N PHE A 12 -17.57 -0.75 18.35
CA PHE A 12 -16.65 -1.70 17.73
C PHE A 12 -15.73 -2.29 18.83
N PRO A 13 -15.25 -3.53 18.69
CA PRO A 13 -14.37 -4.17 19.66
C PRO A 13 -12.94 -3.60 19.62
N TYR A 14 -12.76 -2.27 19.57
CA TYR A 14 -11.46 -1.62 19.81
C TYR A 14 -10.89 -2.10 21.15
N THR A 15 -11.75 -2.29 22.14
CA THR A 15 -11.37 -2.88 23.43
C THR A 15 -10.77 -4.29 23.27
N VAL A 16 -11.30 -5.14 22.38
CA VAL A 16 -10.76 -6.48 22.17
C VAL A 16 -9.40 -6.43 21.49
N SER A 17 -9.22 -5.58 20.47
CA SER A 17 -7.92 -5.45 19.82
C SER A 17 -6.86 -4.85 20.77
N LEU A 18 -7.24 -3.90 21.62
CA LEU A 18 -6.38 -3.35 22.66
C LEU A 18 -6.00 -4.38 23.72
N ILE A 19 -6.97 -5.19 24.19
CA ILE A 19 -6.69 -6.27 25.13
C ILE A 19 -5.75 -7.30 24.47
N LEU A 20 -6.01 -7.68 23.23
CA LEU A 20 -5.19 -8.65 22.51
C LEU A 20 -3.74 -8.16 22.33
N LEU A 21 -3.54 -6.90 21.93
CA LEU A 21 -2.20 -6.33 21.84
C LEU A 21 -1.54 -6.12 23.19
N ALA A 22 -2.30 -5.85 24.25
CA ALA A 22 -1.77 -5.81 25.61
C ALA A 22 -1.27 -7.20 26.03
N VAL A 23 -1.99 -8.27 25.69
CA VAL A 23 -1.52 -9.66 25.89
C VAL A 23 -0.23 -9.91 25.12
N PHE A 24 -0.15 -9.53 23.84
CA PHE A 24 1.09 -9.69 23.06
C PHE A 24 2.25 -8.88 23.64
N LEU A 25 2.02 -7.66 24.13
CA LEU A 25 3.02 -6.87 24.86
C LEU A 25 3.51 -7.61 26.10
N ILE A 26 2.60 -8.16 26.92
CA ILE A 26 2.96 -8.90 28.13
C ILE A 26 3.77 -10.13 27.76
N VAL A 27 3.37 -10.89 26.75
CA VAL A 27 4.12 -12.08 26.29
C VAL A 27 5.51 -11.70 25.77
N GLN A 28 5.64 -10.60 25.01
CA GLN A 28 6.94 -10.10 24.56
C GLN A 28 7.90 -9.82 25.71
N VAL A 29 7.43 -9.09 26.71
CA VAL A 29 8.27 -8.64 27.82
C VAL A 29 8.52 -9.75 28.85
N ALA A 30 7.49 -10.52 29.19
CA ALA A 30 7.54 -11.49 30.29
C ALA A 30 7.99 -12.88 29.86
N SER A 31 7.71 -13.30 28.62
CA SER A 31 7.96 -14.67 28.16
C SER A 31 9.04 -14.78 27.09
N ILE A 32 9.22 -13.76 26.24
CA ILE A 32 10.20 -13.80 25.14
C ILE A 32 11.52 -13.14 25.55
N GLU A 33 11.51 -11.83 25.85
CA GLU A 33 12.73 -11.13 26.25
C GLU A 33 12.42 -9.91 27.13
N SER A 34 12.99 -9.87 28.34
CA SER A 34 12.76 -8.80 29.32
C SER A 34 13.78 -7.64 29.25
N SER A 35 14.49 -7.48 28.13
CA SER A 35 15.45 -6.39 27.97
C SER A 35 14.76 -5.02 27.94
N PHE A 36 15.47 -3.97 28.38
CA PHE A 36 14.94 -2.60 28.34
C PHE A 36 14.56 -2.16 26.92
N GLN A 37 15.35 -2.54 25.92
CA GLN A 37 15.07 -2.20 24.53
C GLN A 37 13.79 -2.86 24.03
N ASN A 38 13.57 -4.15 24.35
CA ASN A 38 12.36 -4.86 23.97
C ASN A 38 11.11 -4.32 24.69
N LEU A 39 11.23 -4.03 25.99
CA LEU A 39 10.16 -3.39 26.77
C LEU A 39 9.78 -2.03 26.18
N LEU A 40 10.76 -1.18 25.87
CA LEU A 40 10.53 0.13 25.30
C LEU A 40 9.89 0.02 23.92
N ALA A 41 10.43 -0.84 23.04
CA ALA A 41 9.88 -1.11 21.72
C ALA A 41 8.41 -1.56 21.79
N ALA A 42 8.11 -2.59 22.59
CA ALA A 42 6.76 -3.11 22.75
C ALA A 42 5.80 -2.04 23.29
N SER A 43 6.25 -1.26 24.28
CA SER A 43 5.47 -0.19 24.89
C SER A 43 5.16 0.92 23.89
N LEU A 44 6.14 1.38 23.13
CA LEU A 44 5.96 2.43 22.12
C LEU A 44 4.94 2.00 21.04
N LEU A 45 5.05 0.77 20.52
CA LEU A 45 4.09 0.25 19.55
C LEU A 45 2.68 0.14 20.13
N TYR A 46 2.56 -0.36 21.36
CA TYR A 46 1.27 -0.47 22.05
C TYR A 46 0.64 0.91 22.29
N ILE A 47 1.40 1.88 22.80
CA ILE A 47 0.91 3.23 23.07
C ILE A 47 0.50 3.93 21.77
N ALA A 48 1.29 3.82 20.70
CA ALA A 48 0.91 4.34 19.37
C ALA A 48 -0.42 3.74 18.88
N TYR A 49 -0.58 2.42 19.00
CA TYR A 49 -1.82 1.74 18.64
C TYR A 49 -3.01 2.14 19.54
N PHE A 50 -2.76 2.33 20.84
CA PHE A 50 -3.75 2.79 21.80
C PHE A 50 -4.30 4.17 21.42
N PHE A 51 -3.44 5.15 21.19
CA PHE A 51 -3.85 6.49 20.73
C PHE A 51 -4.58 6.43 19.39
N SER A 52 -4.09 5.61 18.45
CA SER A 52 -4.76 5.40 17.17
C SER A 52 -6.17 4.85 17.33
N SER A 53 -6.36 3.88 18.24
CA SER A 53 -7.66 3.27 18.52
C SER A 53 -8.64 4.25 19.18
N LEU A 54 -8.16 5.05 20.13
CA LEU A 54 -8.96 6.14 20.73
C LEU A 54 -9.38 7.15 19.66
N TYR A 55 -8.45 7.54 18.79
CA TYR A 55 -8.73 8.46 17.70
C TYR A 55 -9.77 7.88 16.73
N PHE A 56 -9.60 6.64 16.27
CA PHE A 56 -10.56 5.97 15.39
C PHE A 56 -11.95 5.79 16.02
N LYS A 57 -12.04 5.55 17.33
CA LYS A 57 -13.33 5.51 18.06
C LYS A 57 -14.06 6.86 17.96
N SER A 58 -13.34 7.98 17.98
CA SER A 58 -13.92 9.32 17.89
C SER A 58 -14.21 9.78 16.45
N LEU A 59 -13.58 9.15 15.46
CA LEU A 59 -13.63 9.56 14.06
C LEU A 59 -14.95 9.19 13.38
N ARG A 60 -15.46 10.10 12.54
CA ARG A 60 -16.55 9.80 11.61
C ARG A 60 -15.97 9.14 10.36
N ILE A 61 -15.75 7.82 10.40
CA ILE A 61 -15.09 7.05 9.31
C ILE A 61 -15.71 7.32 7.93
N PHE A 62 -17.05 7.35 7.82
CA PHE A 62 -17.73 7.62 6.55
C PHE A 62 -17.54 9.03 5.99
N ALA A 63 -17.13 10.00 6.82
CA ALA A 63 -16.83 11.33 6.34
C ALA A 63 -15.45 11.40 5.67
N TYR A 64 -14.52 10.50 6.02
CA TYR A 64 -13.11 10.52 5.62
C TYR A 64 -12.61 9.10 5.33
N PRO A 65 -13.19 8.40 4.34
CA PRO A 65 -13.03 6.96 4.22
C PRO A 65 -11.65 6.54 3.69
N ASN A 66 -11.05 7.28 2.76
CA ASN A 66 -9.78 6.90 2.14
C ASN A 66 -8.61 7.26 3.06
N SER A 67 -8.59 8.47 3.61
CA SER A 67 -7.60 8.89 4.61
C SER A 67 -7.61 7.99 5.85
N PHE A 68 -8.79 7.55 6.31
CA PHE A 68 -8.91 6.54 7.36
C PHE A 68 -8.23 5.22 6.99
N LEU A 69 -8.48 4.69 5.78
CA LEU A 69 -7.88 3.43 5.33
C LEU A 69 -6.35 3.52 5.24
N ILE A 70 -5.85 4.67 4.78
CA ILE A 70 -4.41 4.96 4.74
C ILE A 70 -3.81 4.90 6.14
N LEU A 71 -4.40 5.66 7.07
CA LEU A 71 -3.94 5.72 8.45
C LEU A 71 -4.07 4.38 9.17
N LEU A 72 -5.14 3.63 8.89
CA LEU A 72 -5.34 2.27 9.40
C LEU A 72 -4.25 1.32 8.91
N GLY A 73 -3.94 1.34 7.60
CA GLY A 73 -2.87 0.53 7.04
C GLY A 73 -1.50 0.87 7.65
N PHE A 74 -1.21 2.15 7.87
CA PHE A 74 0.00 2.61 8.54
C PHE A 74 0.09 2.05 9.97
N VAL A 75 -0.96 2.22 10.78
CA VAL A 75 -1.02 1.73 12.17
C VAL A 75 -0.93 0.20 12.23
N ILE A 76 -1.58 -0.51 11.32
CA ILE A 76 -1.51 -1.97 11.28
C ILE A 76 -0.10 -2.42 10.89
N GLY A 77 0.47 -1.90 9.80
CA GLY A 77 1.77 -2.32 9.28
C GLY A 77 2.94 -2.00 10.22
N PHE A 78 2.92 -0.83 10.88
CA PHE A 78 4.05 -0.37 11.71
C PHE A 78 3.84 -0.55 13.22
N CYS A 79 2.61 -0.65 13.73
CA CYS A 79 2.37 -0.81 15.16
C CYS A 79 1.84 -2.20 15.53
N ALA A 80 0.73 -2.63 14.92
CA ALA A 80 0.09 -3.88 15.32
C ALA A 80 0.86 -5.12 14.81
N MET A 81 1.21 -5.15 13.53
CA MET A 81 1.84 -6.31 12.90
C MET A 81 3.20 -6.68 13.51
N PRO A 82 4.12 -5.74 13.81
CA PRO A 82 5.38 -6.11 14.44
C PRO A 82 5.19 -6.80 15.78
N LEU A 83 4.31 -6.25 16.63
CA LEU A 83 4.02 -6.82 17.93
C LEU A 83 3.39 -8.20 17.81
N VAL A 84 2.39 -8.38 16.94
CA VAL A 84 1.73 -9.68 16.75
C VAL A 84 2.68 -10.71 16.15
N LEU A 85 3.30 -10.40 15.02
CA LEU A 85 4.08 -11.37 14.25
C LEU A 85 5.34 -11.81 14.98
N ARG A 86 6.07 -10.89 15.63
CA ARG A 86 7.24 -11.28 16.44
C ARG A 86 6.87 -12.19 17.60
N THR A 87 5.74 -11.91 18.24
CA THR A 87 5.26 -12.73 19.36
C THR A 87 4.87 -14.13 18.91
N LEU A 88 4.18 -14.23 17.77
CA LEU A 88 3.82 -15.53 17.18
C LEU A 88 5.05 -16.32 16.71
N GLU A 89 6.13 -15.64 16.30
CA GLU A 89 7.42 -16.26 15.99
C GLU A 89 8.23 -16.65 17.24
N GLY A 90 7.82 -16.22 18.43
CA GLY A 90 8.58 -16.41 19.67
C GLY A 90 9.91 -15.67 19.68
N LYS A 91 10.02 -14.57 18.93
CA LYS A 91 11.22 -13.73 18.82
C LYS A 91 10.99 -12.36 19.40
N SER A 92 12.05 -11.71 19.89
CA SER A 92 11.92 -10.37 20.45
C SER A 92 11.72 -9.33 19.34
N LEU A 93 11.23 -8.14 19.71
CA LEU A 93 11.13 -7.02 18.77
C LEU A 93 12.50 -6.42 18.42
N VAL A 94 13.55 -6.72 19.18
CA VAL A 94 14.88 -6.13 18.96
C VAL A 94 15.80 -7.08 18.21
N ASP A 95 15.47 -8.37 18.19
CA ASP A 95 16.21 -9.40 17.47
C ASP A 95 16.44 -9.02 16.00
N GLY A 96 17.71 -8.99 15.60
CA GLY A 96 18.12 -8.71 14.22
C GLY A 96 17.98 -7.26 13.79
N LEU A 97 17.71 -6.31 14.70
CA LEU A 97 17.77 -4.87 14.44
C LEU A 97 19.12 -4.29 14.88
N TYR A 98 19.61 -3.30 14.15
CA TYR A 98 20.83 -2.56 14.50
C TYR A 98 20.52 -1.45 15.50
N GLU A 99 19.41 -0.72 15.29
CA GLU A 99 19.02 0.47 16.02
C GLU A 99 17.55 0.40 16.50
N PRO A 100 17.22 -0.57 17.38
CA PRO A 100 15.83 -0.83 17.77
C PRO A 100 15.15 0.39 18.41
N ILE A 101 15.85 1.11 19.28
CA ILE A 101 15.27 2.29 19.98
C ILE A 101 14.93 3.39 18.96
N SER A 102 15.85 3.71 18.05
CA SER A 102 15.63 4.72 17.01
C SER A 102 14.50 4.30 16.06
N THR A 103 14.47 3.02 15.69
CA THR A 103 13.44 2.43 14.84
C THR A 103 12.04 2.57 15.43
N PHE A 104 11.81 2.06 16.63
CA PHE A 104 10.49 2.11 17.25
C PHE A 104 10.12 3.50 17.76
N GLY A 105 11.10 4.32 18.14
CA GLY A 105 10.90 5.73 18.45
C GLY A 105 10.41 6.54 17.24
N SER A 106 11.03 6.33 16.08
CA SER A 106 10.62 6.97 14.82
C SER A 106 9.22 6.52 14.40
N ILE A 107 8.90 5.23 14.48
CA ILE A 107 7.56 4.71 14.20
C ILE A 107 6.50 5.37 15.09
N PHE A 108 6.77 5.44 16.40
CA PHE A 108 5.89 6.08 17.37
C PHE A 108 5.65 7.55 17.02
N LEU A 109 6.73 8.31 16.80
CA LEU A 109 6.67 9.73 16.46
C LEU A 109 5.87 9.98 15.17
N PHE A 110 6.20 9.27 14.09
CA PHE A 110 5.52 9.44 12.80
C PHE A 110 4.05 8.97 12.83
N THR A 111 3.71 8.02 13.70
CA THR A 111 2.31 7.67 13.96
C THR A 111 1.57 8.81 14.65
N LEU A 112 2.13 9.40 15.71
CA LEU A 112 1.50 10.55 16.36
C LEU A 112 1.33 11.73 15.41
N ILE A 113 2.32 12.02 14.56
CA ILE A 113 2.24 13.07 13.55
C ILE A 113 1.14 12.76 12.53
N SER A 114 1.03 11.50 12.08
CA SER A 114 -0.05 11.09 11.16
C SER A 114 -1.43 11.30 11.77
N LEU A 115 -1.61 10.95 13.05
CA LEU A 115 -2.86 11.18 13.79
C LEU A 115 -3.15 12.68 13.92
N ALA A 116 -2.14 13.49 14.27
CA ALA A 116 -2.27 14.93 14.40
C ALA A 116 -2.61 15.60 13.05
N SER A 117 -1.93 15.24 11.97
CA SER A 117 -2.25 15.71 10.61
C SER A 117 -3.66 15.32 10.21
N HIS A 118 -4.09 14.08 10.49
CA HIS A 118 -5.46 13.67 10.18
C HIS A 118 -6.48 14.48 11.00
N TYR A 119 -6.20 14.72 12.29
CA TYR A 119 -7.05 15.54 13.15
C TYR A 119 -7.17 16.97 12.61
N LEU A 120 -6.05 17.61 12.28
CA LEU A 120 -6.02 18.96 11.68
C LEU A 120 -6.79 18.99 10.35
N TYR A 121 -6.59 18.00 9.49
CA TYR A 121 -7.30 17.85 8.23
C TYR A 121 -8.83 17.77 8.44
N THR A 122 -9.31 16.94 9.36
CA THR A 122 -10.75 16.77 9.61
C THR A 122 -11.40 18.00 10.26
N ARG A 123 -10.62 18.89 10.90
CA ARG A 123 -11.11 20.11 11.56
C ARG A 123 -10.92 21.38 10.74
N SER A 124 -10.03 21.36 9.75
CA SER A 124 -9.72 22.53 8.93
C SER A 124 -10.81 22.81 7.92
N ARG A 125 -11.41 24.01 8.00
CA ARG A 125 -12.40 24.49 7.03
C ARG A 125 -11.78 24.65 5.64
N SER A 126 -10.58 25.22 5.54
CA SER A 126 -9.91 25.45 4.26
C SER A 126 -9.62 24.14 3.53
N LEU A 127 -9.18 23.11 4.24
CA LEU A 127 -8.93 21.79 3.63
C LEU A 127 -10.25 21.08 3.27
N SER A 128 -11.31 21.25 4.06
CA SER A 128 -12.65 20.77 3.72
C SER A 128 -13.20 21.45 2.45
N ASP A 129 -13.00 22.76 2.30
CA ASP A 129 -13.44 23.52 1.12
C ASP A 129 -12.64 23.09 -0.12
N LEU A 130 -11.32 22.94 0.00
CA LEU A 130 -10.47 22.41 -1.07
C LEU A 130 -10.90 20.99 -1.47
N ARG A 131 -11.11 20.10 -0.49
CA ARG A 131 -11.64 18.76 -0.74
C ARG A 131 -12.99 18.83 -1.46
N ALA A 132 -13.90 19.72 -1.06
CA ALA A 132 -15.21 19.84 -1.71
C ALA A 132 -15.08 20.29 -3.18
N VAL A 133 -14.15 21.19 -3.48
CA VAL A 133 -13.83 21.59 -4.86
C VAL A 133 -13.31 20.39 -5.66
N LEU A 134 -12.35 19.64 -5.11
CA LEU A 134 -11.82 18.43 -5.75
C LEU A 134 -12.90 17.36 -5.93
N ILE A 135 -13.78 17.14 -4.95
CA ILE A 135 -14.93 16.23 -5.09
C ILE A 135 -15.82 16.69 -6.23
N ARG A 136 -16.12 17.99 -6.40
CA ARG A 136 -16.95 18.45 -7.52
C ARG A 136 -16.27 18.19 -8.86
N LEU A 137 -14.98 18.50 -8.96
CA LEU A 137 -14.16 18.25 -10.15
C LEU A 137 -14.16 16.76 -10.52
N PHE A 138 -13.97 15.89 -9.52
CA PHE A 138 -13.92 14.45 -9.74
C PHE A 138 -15.32 13.81 -9.84
N ARG A 139 -16.36 14.37 -9.22
CA ARG A 139 -17.70 13.77 -9.20
C ARG A 139 -18.39 13.82 -10.55
N GLN A 140 -18.21 14.91 -11.29
CA GLN A 140 -18.80 15.05 -12.62
C GLN A 140 -18.25 14.02 -13.61
N ASN A 141 -17.03 13.50 -13.38
CA ASN A 141 -16.30 12.71 -14.37
C ASN A 141 -15.89 11.29 -13.91
N PHE A 142 -15.72 11.01 -12.61
CA PHE A 142 -15.02 9.82 -12.10
C PHE A 142 -15.81 8.95 -11.11
N ASN A 143 -16.84 9.49 -10.45
CA ASN A 143 -17.48 8.85 -9.29
C ASN A 143 -18.77 8.08 -9.61
N GLN A 144 -19.05 7.79 -10.88
CA GLN A 144 -20.16 6.91 -11.27
C GLN A 144 -19.69 5.45 -11.25
N THR A 145 -20.46 4.56 -10.62
CA THR A 145 -20.17 3.12 -10.69
C THR A 145 -20.53 2.64 -12.10
N PRO A 146 -19.57 2.16 -12.92
CA PRO A 146 -19.88 1.71 -14.27
C PRO A 146 -20.79 0.48 -14.24
N ARG A 147 -21.54 0.26 -15.33
CA ARG A 147 -22.29 -0.98 -15.52
C ARG A 147 -21.32 -2.18 -15.62
N THR A 148 -21.83 -3.38 -15.40
CA THR A 148 -21.03 -4.62 -15.40
C THR A 148 -20.19 -4.80 -16.66
N VAL A 149 -20.76 -4.57 -17.85
CA VAL A 149 -20.06 -4.75 -19.13
C VAL A 149 -18.88 -3.76 -19.28
N PRO A 150 -19.06 -2.44 -19.13
CA PRO A 150 -17.93 -1.49 -19.10
C PRO A 150 -16.85 -1.83 -18.06
N LEU A 151 -17.21 -2.30 -16.86
CA LEU A 151 -16.22 -2.71 -15.85
C LEU A 151 -15.31 -3.83 -16.36
N ILE A 152 -15.91 -4.86 -16.99
CA ILE A 152 -15.16 -5.98 -17.53
C ILE A 152 -14.23 -5.51 -18.64
N LEU A 153 -14.72 -4.69 -19.57
CA LEU A 153 -13.91 -4.16 -20.66
C LEU A 153 -12.73 -3.32 -20.14
N ILE A 154 -12.96 -2.48 -19.13
CA ILE A 154 -11.89 -1.67 -18.52
C ILE A 154 -10.85 -2.58 -17.85
N ALA A 155 -11.28 -3.64 -17.17
CA ALA A 155 -10.35 -4.61 -16.58
C ALA A 155 -9.57 -5.39 -17.62
N SER A 156 -10.20 -5.75 -18.75
CA SER A 156 -9.52 -6.35 -19.89
C SER A 156 -8.46 -5.42 -20.49
N VAL A 157 -8.71 -4.10 -20.54
CA VAL A 157 -7.69 -3.12 -20.92
C VAL A 157 -6.54 -3.12 -19.91
N GLY A 158 -6.83 -3.13 -18.61
CA GLY A 158 -5.79 -3.23 -17.58
C GLY A 158 -4.95 -4.50 -17.67
N LEU A 159 -5.60 -5.64 -17.93
CA LEU A 159 -4.98 -6.95 -18.15
C LEU A 159 -4.04 -6.91 -19.38
N GLY A 160 -4.56 -6.43 -20.51
CA GLY A 160 -3.78 -6.30 -21.75
C GLY A 160 -2.61 -5.33 -21.60
N ALA A 161 -2.83 -4.21 -20.90
CA ALA A 161 -1.78 -3.23 -20.64
C ALA A 161 -0.68 -3.80 -19.72
N LEU A 162 -1.03 -4.57 -18.69
CA LEU A 162 -0.06 -5.28 -17.86
C LEU A 162 0.76 -6.29 -18.68
N PHE A 163 0.11 -7.04 -19.56
CA PHE A 163 0.78 -8.00 -20.44
C PHE A 163 1.74 -7.32 -21.43
N ILE A 164 1.25 -6.37 -22.21
CA ILE A 164 2.04 -5.67 -23.24
C ILE A 164 3.17 -4.86 -22.61
N SER A 165 2.91 -4.15 -21.50
CA SER A 165 3.95 -3.35 -20.84
C SER A 165 5.03 -4.18 -20.14
N SER A 166 4.75 -5.46 -19.88
CA SER A 166 5.75 -6.36 -19.32
C SER A 166 6.58 -7.05 -20.43
N ALA A 167 6.05 -7.11 -21.65
CA ALA A 167 6.71 -7.66 -22.83
C ALA A 167 7.40 -6.62 -23.73
N SER A 168 7.25 -5.32 -23.43
CA SER A 168 7.83 -4.22 -24.21
C SER A 168 8.57 -3.23 -23.33
N ASP A 169 9.61 -2.63 -23.89
CA ASP A 169 10.36 -1.53 -23.28
C ASP A 169 10.05 -0.20 -23.97
N GLY A 170 10.47 0.91 -23.34
CA GLY A 170 10.32 2.26 -23.87
C GLY A 170 9.09 3.03 -23.39
N ALA A 171 8.82 4.16 -24.05
CA ALA A 171 7.81 5.13 -23.61
C ALA A 171 6.38 4.57 -23.64
N PHE A 172 6.06 3.76 -24.66
CA PHE A 172 4.74 3.14 -24.81
C PHE A 172 4.44 2.14 -23.68
N SER A 173 5.42 1.31 -23.32
CA SER A 173 5.33 0.42 -22.15
C SER A 173 5.07 1.20 -20.86
N LYS A 174 5.79 2.31 -20.65
CA LYS A 174 5.59 3.21 -19.49
C LYS A 174 4.18 3.82 -19.47
N LEU A 175 3.61 4.15 -20.63
CA LEU A 175 2.23 4.62 -20.74
C LEU A 175 1.23 3.52 -20.38
N LEU A 176 1.42 2.31 -20.91
CA LEU A 176 0.55 1.16 -20.63
C LEU A 176 0.57 0.74 -19.15
N LYS A 177 1.70 0.89 -18.45
CA LYS A 177 1.77 0.66 -16.99
C LYS A 177 0.79 1.51 -16.18
N ALA A 178 0.35 2.66 -16.69
CA ALA A 178 -0.68 3.48 -16.05
C ALA A 178 -2.08 2.83 -16.07
N PHE A 179 -2.33 1.94 -17.03
CA PHE A 179 -3.60 1.22 -17.19
C PHE A 179 -3.63 -0.11 -16.43
N SER A 180 -2.47 -0.70 -16.10
CA SER A 180 -2.38 -1.94 -15.31
C SER A 180 -3.23 -1.98 -14.04
N PRO A 181 -3.38 -0.89 -13.25
CA PRO A 181 -4.15 -0.91 -12.00
C PRO A 181 -5.66 -1.13 -12.23
N LEU A 182 -6.14 -0.86 -13.45
CA LEU A 182 -7.54 -1.02 -13.84
C LEU A 182 -7.98 -2.49 -13.81
N ILE A 183 -7.05 -3.44 -13.81
CA ILE A 183 -7.34 -4.87 -13.63
C ILE A 183 -8.11 -5.14 -12.33
N ASN A 184 -7.86 -4.34 -11.30
CA ASN A 184 -8.46 -4.47 -9.97
C ASN A 184 -9.77 -3.67 -9.82
N LEU A 185 -10.17 -2.93 -10.85
CA LEU A 185 -11.35 -2.08 -10.81
C LEU A 185 -12.66 -2.87 -10.61
N PRO A 186 -12.90 -4.04 -11.23
CA PRO A 186 -14.15 -4.79 -11.01
C PRO A 186 -14.26 -5.30 -9.58
N LEU A 187 -13.14 -5.70 -8.97
CA LEU A 187 -13.09 -6.06 -7.56
C LEU A 187 -13.45 -4.86 -6.69
N ALA A 188 -12.84 -3.70 -6.92
CA ALA A 188 -13.16 -2.47 -6.19
C ALA A 188 -14.65 -2.07 -6.37
N ALA A 189 -15.19 -2.20 -7.58
CA ALA A 189 -16.60 -1.92 -7.87
C ALA A 189 -17.55 -2.90 -7.18
N TYR A 190 -17.22 -4.20 -7.17
CA TYR A 190 -17.97 -5.23 -6.44
C TYR A 190 -18.00 -4.93 -4.94
N LEU A 191 -16.85 -4.58 -4.36
CA LEU A 191 -16.73 -4.21 -2.95
C LEU A 191 -17.54 -2.95 -2.63
N LEU A 192 -17.54 -1.95 -3.50
CA LEU A 192 -18.40 -0.77 -3.35
C LEU A 192 -19.90 -1.14 -3.38
N LEU A 193 -20.34 -2.01 -4.29
CA LEU A 193 -21.74 -2.45 -4.32
C LEU A 193 -22.11 -3.21 -3.04
N HIS A 194 -21.19 -4.01 -2.51
CA HIS A 194 -21.36 -4.67 -1.22
C HIS A 194 -21.47 -3.65 -0.08
N ILE A 195 -20.59 -2.64 -0.03
CA ILE A 195 -20.66 -1.53 0.95
C ILE A 195 -22.02 -0.84 0.86
N LYS A 196 -22.48 -0.48 -0.34
CA LYS A 196 -23.79 0.17 -0.57
C LYS A 196 -24.96 -0.70 -0.11
N SER A 197 -24.90 -2.01 -0.36
CA SER A 197 -25.91 -2.97 0.08
C SER A 197 -25.99 -3.09 1.61
N GLN A 198 -24.84 -3.06 2.29
CA GLN A 198 -24.80 -3.08 3.75
C GLN A 198 -25.23 -1.74 4.37
N ALA A 199 -24.89 -0.62 3.74
CA ALA A 199 -25.23 0.71 4.23
C ALA A 199 -26.71 1.07 4.01
N ASN A 200 -27.33 0.62 2.91
CA ASN A 200 -28.72 0.91 2.58
C ASN A 200 -29.55 -0.38 2.55
N SER A 201 -30.50 -0.54 3.48
CA SER A 201 -31.37 -1.72 3.59
C SER A 201 -32.24 -2.02 2.35
N GLY A 202 -32.29 -1.13 1.35
CA GLY A 202 -32.98 -1.34 0.08
C GLY A 202 -32.09 -1.63 -1.13
N SER A 203 -30.77 -1.59 -1.00
CA SER A 203 -29.85 -1.84 -2.13
C SER A 203 -29.65 -3.34 -2.31
N LYS A 204 -29.94 -3.84 -3.52
CA LYS A 204 -29.72 -5.24 -3.88
C LYS A 204 -28.25 -5.61 -3.65
N SER A 205 -28.03 -6.76 -3.01
CA SER A 205 -26.70 -7.37 -2.94
C SER A 205 -26.14 -7.55 -4.36
N PRO A 206 -24.83 -7.41 -4.57
CA PRO A 206 -24.23 -7.73 -5.85
C PRO A 206 -24.60 -9.17 -6.26
N SER A 207 -24.81 -9.37 -7.57
CA SER A 207 -25.25 -10.65 -8.12
C SER A 207 -24.15 -11.70 -8.06
N ARG A 208 -24.53 -12.99 -7.89
CA ARG A 208 -23.58 -14.11 -7.92
C ARG A 208 -22.72 -14.16 -9.19
N PRO A 209 -23.25 -13.89 -10.41
CA PRO A 209 -22.43 -13.85 -11.62
C PRO A 209 -21.30 -12.82 -11.56
N LEU A 210 -21.54 -11.64 -10.97
CA LEU A 210 -20.49 -10.62 -10.82
C LEU A 210 -19.36 -11.11 -9.90
N LEU A 211 -19.69 -11.82 -8.82
CA LEU A 211 -18.69 -12.44 -7.94
C LEU A 211 -17.83 -13.46 -8.69
N ILE A 212 -18.45 -14.31 -9.51
CA ILE A 212 -17.73 -15.30 -10.33
C ILE A 212 -16.77 -14.59 -11.30
N ILE A 213 -17.24 -13.56 -12.00
CA ILE A 213 -16.42 -12.78 -12.94
C ILE A 213 -15.24 -12.12 -12.23
N VAL A 214 -15.48 -11.50 -11.07
CA VAL A 214 -14.40 -10.92 -10.24
C VAL A 214 -13.41 -11.99 -9.81
N GLY A 215 -13.89 -13.18 -9.44
CA GLY A 215 -13.05 -14.33 -9.11
C GLY A 215 -12.16 -14.78 -10.28
N ILE A 216 -12.70 -14.83 -11.49
CA ILE A 216 -11.95 -15.17 -12.71
C ILE A 216 -10.87 -14.11 -13.01
N LEU A 217 -11.23 -12.82 -12.94
CA LEU A 217 -10.27 -11.73 -13.18
C LEU A 217 -9.17 -11.70 -12.12
N TYR A 218 -9.50 -11.99 -10.87
CA TYR A 218 -8.52 -12.13 -9.81
C TYR A 218 -7.57 -13.31 -10.08
N ALA A 219 -8.10 -14.48 -10.45
CA ALA A 219 -7.27 -15.63 -10.82
C ALA A 219 -6.35 -15.32 -12.01
N ALA A 220 -6.84 -14.60 -13.03
CA ALA A 220 -6.04 -14.13 -14.15
C ALA A 220 -4.93 -13.16 -13.71
N THR A 221 -5.22 -12.26 -12.77
CA THR A 221 -4.23 -11.33 -12.20
C THR A 221 -3.13 -12.09 -11.47
N LEU A 222 -3.49 -13.11 -10.69
CA LEU A 222 -2.51 -13.98 -10.01
C LEU A 222 -1.64 -14.72 -11.02
N PHE A 223 -2.24 -15.29 -12.06
CA PHE A 223 -1.51 -16.01 -13.11
C PHE A 223 -0.53 -15.09 -13.86
N ILE A 224 -0.96 -13.89 -14.24
CA ILE A 224 -0.10 -12.88 -14.89
C ILE A 224 0.97 -12.37 -13.91
N GLY A 225 0.61 -12.24 -12.63
CA GLY A 225 1.54 -11.94 -11.55
C GLY A 225 2.67 -12.96 -11.48
N MET A 226 2.34 -14.26 -11.58
CA MET A 226 3.32 -15.36 -11.65
C MET A 226 4.14 -15.25 -12.94
N TYR A 227 3.48 -15.04 -14.07
CA TYR A 227 4.11 -14.98 -15.39
C TYR A 227 5.18 -13.90 -15.50
N PHE A 228 4.89 -12.68 -15.04
CA PHE A 228 5.82 -11.55 -15.11
C PHE A 228 6.61 -11.33 -13.82
N ASN A 229 6.55 -12.26 -12.85
CA ASN A 229 7.26 -12.13 -11.58
C ASN A 229 6.90 -10.81 -10.86
N THR A 230 5.62 -10.39 -10.92
CA THR A 230 5.15 -9.14 -10.30
C THR A 230 4.46 -9.43 -8.98
N ARG A 231 5.25 -9.49 -7.89
CA ARG A 231 4.74 -9.69 -6.51
C ARG A 231 3.61 -8.73 -6.14
N PHE A 232 3.69 -7.48 -6.62
CA PHE A 232 2.68 -6.45 -6.40
C PHE A 232 1.29 -6.86 -6.90
N ALA A 233 1.20 -7.58 -8.03
CA ALA A 233 -0.07 -8.02 -8.60
C ALA A 233 -0.83 -9.02 -7.70
N PHE A 234 -0.11 -9.77 -6.85
CA PHE A 234 -0.71 -10.70 -5.88
C PHE A 234 -1.22 -9.99 -4.63
N ILE A 235 -0.45 -9.02 -4.13
CA ILE A 235 -0.72 -8.38 -2.85
C ILE A 235 -1.83 -7.33 -2.97
N GLN A 236 -1.86 -6.58 -4.08
CA GLN A 236 -2.80 -5.47 -4.23
C GLN A 236 -4.29 -5.88 -4.09
N PRO A 237 -4.78 -6.97 -4.70
CA PRO A 237 -6.17 -7.39 -4.52
C PRO A 237 -6.48 -7.82 -3.09
N LEU A 238 -5.54 -8.45 -2.39
CA LEU A 238 -5.69 -8.81 -0.98
C LEU A 238 -5.86 -7.56 -0.12
N ILE A 239 -5.04 -6.54 -0.36
CA ILE A 239 -5.15 -5.24 0.33
C ILE A 239 -6.49 -4.56 0.02
N LEU A 240 -6.98 -4.65 -1.21
CA LEU A 240 -8.29 -4.09 -1.58
C LEU A 240 -9.43 -4.76 -0.82
N VAL A 241 -9.45 -6.10 -0.79
CA VAL A 241 -10.45 -6.86 -0.02
C VAL A 241 -10.34 -6.54 1.46
N PHE A 242 -9.13 -6.53 2.01
CA PHE A 242 -8.88 -6.19 3.40
C PHE A 242 -9.38 -4.78 3.73
N SER A 243 -9.03 -3.79 2.91
CA SER A 243 -9.45 -2.39 3.06
C SER A 243 -10.97 -2.25 3.02
N ALA A 244 -11.65 -2.93 2.09
CA ALA A 244 -13.11 -2.92 2.01
C ALA A 244 -13.75 -3.55 3.24
N LEU A 245 -13.24 -4.68 3.70
CA LEU A 245 -13.74 -5.36 4.90
C LEU A 245 -13.55 -4.47 6.13
N CYS A 246 -12.36 -3.89 6.31
CA CYS A 246 -12.09 -2.94 7.39
C CYS A 246 -13.04 -1.74 7.30
N PHE A 247 -13.24 -1.16 6.12
CA PHE A 247 -14.15 -0.03 5.94
C PHE A 247 -15.60 -0.36 6.32
N VAL A 248 -16.15 -1.47 5.80
CA VAL A 248 -17.52 -1.92 6.11
C VAL A 248 -17.66 -2.18 7.60
N ARG A 249 -16.71 -2.90 8.20
CA ARG A 249 -16.82 -3.42 9.56
C ARG A 249 -16.58 -2.33 10.61
N LEU A 250 -15.57 -1.49 10.40
CA LEU A 250 -15.25 -0.38 11.29
C LEU A 250 -16.24 0.77 11.10
N GLY A 251 -16.64 1.06 9.86
CA GLY A 251 -17.63 2.09 9.56
C GLY A 251 -19.02 1.72 10.04
N LEU A 252 -19.58 0.58 9.60
CA LEU A 252 -20.96 0.16 9.92
C LEU A 252 -21.08 -0.58 11.26
N ALA A 253 -20.00 -0.73 12.02
CA ALA A 253 -19.95 -1.49 13.27
C ALA A 253 -20.54 -2.92 13.17
N VAL A 254 -20.36 -3.58 12.02
CA VAL A 254 -20.85 -4.94 11.81
C VAL A 254 -19.87 -5.92 12.47
N PRO A 255 -20.30 -6.70 13.49
CA PRO A 255 -19.38 -7.54 14.27
C PRO A 255 -18.73 -8.61 13.39
N PHE A 256 -17.41 -8.78 13.51
CA PHE A 256 -16.74 -9.93 12.92
C PHE A 256 -17.31 -11.21 13.52
N ARG A 257 -17.74 -12.14 12.68
CA ARG A 257 -18.08 -13.48 13.15
C ARG A 257 -16.75 -14.17 13.50
N ALA A 258 -16.64 -14.72 14.71
CA ALA A 258 -15.42 -15.40 15.16
C ALA A 258 -14.93 -16.43 14.13
N ASN A 259 -15.84 -17.19 13.53
CA ASN A 259 -15.53 -18.19 12.50
C ASN A 259 -14.83 -17.59 11.27
N VAL A 260 -15.12 -16.34 10.89
CA VAL A 260 -14.44 -15.66 9.77
C VAL A 260 -13.02 -15.28 10.17
N ILE A 261 -12.81 -14.78 11.39
CA ILE A 261 -11.47 -14.48 11.90
C ILE A 261 -10.65 -15.77 11.99
N ILE A 262 -11.21 -16.83 12.55
CA ILE A 262 -10.56 -18.14 12.65
C ILE A 262 -10.23 -18.68 11.26
N ALA A 263 -11.17 -18.62 10.31
CA ALA A 263 -10.93 -19.05 8.93
C ALA A 263 -9.84 -18.21 8.24
N LEU A 264 -9.79 -16.90 8.48
CA LEU A 264 -8.72 -16.04 7.96
C LEU A 264 -7.37 -16.36 8.60
N LEU A 265 -7.30 -16.64 9.90
CA LEU A 265 -6.07 -17.02 10.60
C LEU A 265 -5.57 -18.38 10.11
N ILE A 266 -6.44 -19.40 10.07
CA ILE A 266 -6.10 -20.72 9.56
C ILE A 266 -5.70 -20.64 8.08
N GLY A 267 -6.49 -19.93 7.26
CA GLY A 267 -6.20 -19.72 5.85
C GLY A 267 -4.85 -19.03 5.64
N SER A 268 -4.56 -17.97 6.41
CA SER A 268 -3.27 -17.27 6.34
C SER A 268 -2.12 -18.17 6.76
N PHE A 269 -2.29 -18.96 7.82
CA PHE A 269 -1.29 -19.92 8.28
C PHE A 269 -0.99 -21.00 7.23
N LEU A 270 -2.04 -21.62 6.66
CA LEU A 270 -1.90 -22.64 5.62
C LEU A 270 -1.29 -22.08 4.34
N LEU A 271 -1.67 -20.86 3.95
CA LEU A 271 -1.14 -20.21 2.76
C LEU A 271 0.26 -19.62 2.97
N ASN A 272 0.69 -19.37 4.21
CA ASN A 272 1.98 -18.71 4.47
C ASN A 272 3.16 -19.51 3.91
N SER A 273 3.17 -20.84 4.07
CA SER A 273 4.23 -21.70 3.51
C SER A 273 4.25 -21.62 1.98
N PHE A 274 3.08 -21.77 1.35
CA PHE A 274 2.93 -21.65 -0.10
C PHE A 274 3.39 -20.28 -0.62
N LEU A 275 2.92 -19.20 0.00
CA LEU A 275 3.26 -17.82 -0.38
C LEU A 275 4.74 -17.50 -0.16
N THR A 276 5.35 -18.05 0.90
CA THR A 276 6.79 -17.86 1.18
C THR A 276 7.64 -18.56 0.13
N ASN A 277 7.33 -19.84 -0.16
CA ASN A 277 8.02 -20.60 -1.20
C ASN A 277 7.86 -19.93 -2.56
N LEU A 278 6.63 -19.53 -2.92
CA LEU A 278 6.37 -18.81 -4.16
C LEU A 278 7.16 -17.50 -4.24
N SER A 279 7.14 -16.70 -3.17
CA SER A 279 7.90 -15.44 -3.12
C SER A 279 9.40 -15.67 -3.28
N TYR A 280 9.93 -16.72 -2.65
CA TYR A 280 11.34 -17.11 -2.76
C TYR A 280 11.71 -17.53 -4.19
N SER A 281 10.93 -18.44 -4.80
CA SER A 281 11.18 -18.92 -6.16
C SER A 281 11.11 -17.78 -7.18
N ILE A 282 10.17 -16.85 -6.99
CA ILE A 282 10.07 -15.59 -7.73
C ILE A 282 11.33 -14.71 -7.51
N ALA A 283 11.84 -14.61 -6.28
CA ALA A 283 13.06 -13.86 -5.99
C ALA A 283 14.25 -14.39 -6.79
N MET A 284 14.41 -15.70 -6.75
CA MET A 284 15.54 -16.42 -7.33
C MET A 284 15.50 -16.36 -8.86
N SER A 285 14.33 -16.56 -9.46
CA SER A 285 14.19 -16.47 -10.91
C SER A 285 14.40 -15.05 -11.43
N ARG A 286 14.05 -14.02 -10.65
CA ARG A 286 14.19 -12.61 -11.04
C ARG A 286 15.64 -12.20 -11.34
N ALA A 287 16.63 -12.85 -10.74
CA ALA A 287 18.04 -12.61 -11.04
C ALA A 287 18.39 -12.87 -12.52
N TYR A 288 17.60 -13.70 -13.20
CA TYR A 288 17.79 -14.07 -14.61
C TYR A 288 16.85 -13.32 -15.56
N ARG A 289 16.02 -12.40 -15.06
CA ARG A 289 14.96 -11.75 -15.86
C ARG A 289 15.47 -11.02 -17.11
N SER A 290 16.70 -10.48 -17.07
CA SER A 290 17.31 -9.81 -18.22
C SER A 290 17.94 -10.76 -19.24
N THR A 291 18.11 -12.04 -18.89
CA THR A 291 18.89 -13.01 -19.69
C THR A 291 18.05 -14.12 -20.30
N ILE A 292 16.83 -14.37 -19.81
CA ILE A 292 15.96 -15.47 -20.27
C ILE A 292 14.58 -14.97 -20.72
N ASP A 293 13.93 -15.76 -21.57
CA ASP A 293 12.58 -15.46 -22.05
C ASP A 293 11.55 -15.55 -20.89
N PRO A 294 10.46 -14.76 -20.89
CA PRO A 294 9.44 -14.84 -19.83
C PRO A 294 8.82 -16.23 -19.64
N ALA A 295 8.67 -17.05 -20.69
CA ALA A 295 8.17 -18.42 -20.53
C ALA A 295 9.18 -19.33 -19.80
N GLU A 296 10.47 -19.15 -20.07
CA GLU A 296 11.56 -19.83 -19.34
C GLU A 296 11.63 -19.35 -17.89
N LEU A 297 11.40 -18.06 -17.63
CA LEU A 297 11.34 -17.50 -16.28
C LEU A 297 10.24 -18.14 -15.42
N VAL A 298 9.07 -18.43 -16.02
CA VAL A 298 7.99 -19.16 -15.33
C VAL A 298 8.40 -20.59 -15.05
N SER A 299 8.97 -21.28 -16.04
CA SER A 299 9.44 -22.65 -15.88
C SER A 299 10.49 -22.75 -14.77
N LEU A 300 11.45 -21.83 -14.75
CA LEU A 300 12.46 -21.69 -13.69
C LEU A 300 11.82 -21.37 -12.33
N THR A 301 10.78 -20.54 -12.30
CA THR A 301 10.05 -20.23 -11.06
C THR A 301 9.33 -21.47 -10.52
N ILE A 302 8.69 -22.26 -11.38
CA ILE A 302 8.03 -23.52 -10.99
C ILE A 302 9.07 -24.55 -10.54
N GLU A 303 10.18 -24.67 -11.26
CA GLU A 303 11.29 -25.56 -10.90
C GLU A 303 11.89 -25.18 -9.54
N ASN A 304 12.13 -23.89 -9.30
CA ASN A 304 12.61 -23.38 -8.01
C ASN A 304 11.55 -23.52 -6.90
N PHE A 305 10.27 -23.64 -7.24
CA PHE A 305 9.20 -23.87 -6.28
C PHE A 305 9.10 -25.34 -5.87
N THR A 306 9.39 -26.27 -6.80
CA THR A 306 9.37 -27.71 -6.55
C THR A 306 10.69 -28.25 -5.99
N LYS A 307 11.82 -27.60 -6.25
CA LYS A 307 13.12 -27.90 -5.62
C LYS A 307 13.08 -27.51 -4.13
N GLU A 308 12.55 -28.43 -3.34
CA GLU A 308 12.49 -28.39 -1.89
C GLU A 308 13.91 -28.43 -1.30
N LYS A 309 14.54 -27.27 -1.12
CA LYS A 309 15.62 -26.92 -0.17
C LYS A 309 16.29 -25.62 -0.59
N ALA A 310 15.73 -24.52 -0.12
CA ALA A 310 16.29 -23.20 -0.36
C ALA A 310 16.50 -22.39 0.93
N ASP A 311 16.57 -23.08 2.07
CA ASP A 311 16.79 -22.40 3.35
C ASP A 311 18.22 -21.86 3.51
N ASN A 312 19.20 -22.26 2.69
CA ASN A 312 20.62 -21.94 2.96
C ASN A 312 21.47 -21.37 1.80
N ILE A 313 21.09 -21.46 0.52
CA ILE A 313 22.09 -21.31 -0.56
C ILE A 313 22.16 -19.91 -1.18
N VAL A 314 21.08 -19.11 -1.23
CA VAL A 314 21.08 -17.86 -2.02
C VAL A 314 21.42 -16.60 -1.20
N TYR A 315 21.38 -16.64 0.14
CA TYR A 315 21.61 -15.45 0.97
C TYR A 315 23.03 -15.29 1.50
N GLN A 316 23.92 -16.27 1.32
CA GLN A 316 25.34 -16.13 1.66
C GLN A 316 26.08 -15.12 0.76
N GLY A 317 25.46 -14.66 -0.33
CA GLY A 317 26.00 -13.62 -1.21
C GLY A 317 25.52 -12.19 -0.92
N LYS A 318 24.58 -11.97 0.02
CA LYS A 318 24.25 -10.60 0.43
C LYS A 318 25.33 -10.13 1.39
N SER A 319 25.97 -9.00 1.07
CA SER A 319 26.98 -8.37 1.93
C SER A 319 26.54 -8.40 3.39
N LEU A 320 27.46 -8.73 4.30
CA LEU A 320 27.28 -8.79 5.76
C LEU A 320 26.46 -7.63 6.37
N TRP A 321 26.37 -6.51 5.66
CA TRP A 321 25.81 -5.25 6.09
C TRP A 321 24.31 -5.02 5.76
N TRP A 322 23.72 -5.66 4.74
CA TRP A 322 22.32 -5.43 4.35
C TRP A 322 21.46 -6.69 4.30
N ASN A 323 20.45 -6.74 5.17
CA ASN A 323 19.46 -7.81 5.22
C ASN A 323 18.06 -7.19 5.36
N GLU A 324 17.10 -7.59 4.51
CA GLU A 324 15.69 -7.15 4.60
C GLU A 324 14.83 -8.09 5.48
N ARG A 325 15.41 -9.20 5.97
CA ARG A 325 14.69 -10.23 6.72
C ARG A 325 14.58 -9.87 8.20
N TYR A 326 13.42 -9.37 8.60
CA TYR A 326 13.02 -9.25 9.99
C TYR A 326 12.33 -10.54 10.46
N TYR A 327 11.25 -10.92 9.78
CA TYR A 327 10.43 -12.10 10.04
C TYR A 327 10.97 -13.34 9.34
N ASN A 328 10.54 -14.51 9.82
CA ASN A 328 10.82 -15.79 9.17
C ASN A 328 10.17 -15.88 7.79
N SER A 329 8.99 -15.28 7.62
CA SER A 329 8.22 -15.24 6.37
C SER A 329 8.53 -13.98 5.53
N GLU A 330 8.89 -14.19 4.27
CA GLU A 330 9.10 -13.09 3.30
C GLU A 330 7.82 -12.29 3.08
N PHE A 331 6.64 -12.93 3.15
CA PHE A 331 5.37 -12.23 3.05
C PHE A 331 5.21 -11.22 4.20
N SER A 332 5.53 -11.63 5.43
CA SER A 332 5.47 -10.76 6.61
C SER A 332 6.41 -9.55 6.51
N ASN A 333 7.63 -9.75 5.97
CA ASN A 333 8.60 -8.66 5.74
C ASN A 333 8.08 -7.58 4.79
N ARG A 334 7.09 -7.89 3.94
CA ARG A 334 6.53 -6.92 2.98
C ARG A 334 5.38 -6.09 3.54
N PHE A 335 4.63 -6.60 4.52
CA PHE A 335 3.56 -5.82 5.18
C PHE A 335 4.07 -5.01 6.36
N SER A 336 5.22 -5.39 6.91
CA SER A 336 5.82 -4.77 8.07
C SER A 336 7.33 -4.56 7.80
N PRO A 337 7.71 -3.43 7.17
CA PRO A 337 9.07 -3.21 6.67
C PRO A 337 10.04 -2.70 7.75
N ILE A 338 9.96 -3.26 8.96
CA ILE A 338 10.72 -2.77 10.13
C ILE A 338 12.22 -2.84 9.88
N LYS A 339 12.70 -3.91 9.24
CA LYS A 339 14.14 -4.07 8.98
C LYS A 339 14.67 -3.08 7.94
N ASN A 340 13.88 -2.69 6.94
CA ASN A 340 14.30 -1.68 5.97
C ASN A 340 14.43 -0.31 6.65
N LEU A 341 13.48 0.02 7.54
CA LEU A 341 13.52 1.23 8.34
C LEU A 341 14.78 1.26 9.21
N ASP A 342 15.03 0.18 9.95
CA ASP A 342 16.19 0.00 10.81
C ASP A 342 17.53 0.12 10.06
N ASN A 343 17.68 -0.58 8.93
CA ASN A 343 18.90 -0.51 8.13
C ASN A 343 19.21 0.92 7.67
N LEU A 344 18.19 1.67 7.22
CA LEU A 344 18.38 3.04 6.74
C LEU A 344 18.67 4.01 7.88
N LEU A 345 18.07 3.82 9.07
CA LEU A 345 18.42 4.60 10.26
C LEU A 345 19.85 4.32 10.72
N HIS A 346 20.30 3.07 10.64
CA HIS A 346 21.68 2.72 10.95
C HIS A 346 22.66 3.35 9.95
N ILE A 347 22.37 3.26 8.65
CA ILE A 347 23.15 3.94 7.59
C ILE A 347 23.24 5.44 7.85
N ASN A 348 22.13 6.08 8.24
CA ASN A 348 22.10 7.52 8.53
C ASN A 348 23.14 7.96 9.56
N GLN A 349 23.52 7.11 10.51
CA GLN A 349 24.55 7.44 11.51
C GLN A 349 25.97 7.53 10.92
N GLY A 350 26.20 6.88 9.78
CA GLY A 350 27.49 6.87 9.08
C GLY A 350 27.61 7.93 7.98
N LEU A 351 26.54 8.67 7.67
CA LEU A 351 26.54 9.66 6.58
C LEU A 351 27.23 10.95 7.00
N GLY A 352 28.15 11.43 6.17
CA GLY A 352 28.72 12.77 6.27
C GLY A 352 27.80 13.84 5.65
N ALA A 353 28.10 15.11 5.92
CA ALA A 353 27.36 16.23 5.34
C ALA A 353 27.43 16.26 3.79
N SER A 354 28.54 15.81 3.22
CA SER A 354 28.69 15.63 1.76
C SER A 354 27.70 14.61 1.22
N ASP A 355 27.56 13.48 1.90
CA ASP A 355 26.71 12.37 1.45
C ASP A 355 25.23 12.77 1.55
N VAL A 356 24.85 13.46 2.62
CA VAL A 356 23.49 14.01 2.76
C VAL A 356 23.19 15.05 1.66
N SER A 357 24.15 15.91 1.34
CA SER A 357 23.99 16.90 0.26
C SER A 357 23.84 16.23 -1.11
N GLU A 358 24.64 15.21 -1.40
CA GLU A 358 24.55 14.45 -2.65
C GLU A 358 23.24 13.67 -2.72
N TYR A 359 22.83 13.02 -1.62
CA TYR A 359 21.55 12.34 -1.52
C TYR A 359 20.38 13.28 -1.80
N SER A 360 20.39 14.46 -1.16
CA SER A 360 19.37 15.49 -1.33
C SER A 360 19.28 15.95 -2.78
N ASN A 361 20.41 16.21 -3.44
CA ASN A 361 20.45 16.56 -4.85
C ASN A 361 19.88 15.44 -5.73
N ASN A 362 20.22 14.18 -5.44
CA ASN A 362 19.70 13.03 -6.17
C ASN A 362 18.19 12.84 -5.98
N GLN A 363 17.66 13.07 -4.77
CA GLN A 363 16.21 13.04 -4.52
C GLN A 363 15.50 14.19 -5.24
N LEU A 364 16.10 15.38 -5.32
CA LEU A 364 15.56 16.52 -6.07
C LEU A 364 15.51 16.22 -7.57
N ILE A 365 16.62 15.74 -8.15
CA ILE A 365 16.66 15.37 -9.57
C ILE A 365 15.67 14.23 -9.85
N ARG A 366 15.53 13.26 -8.94
CA ARG A 366 14.52 12.20 -9.05
C ARG A 366 13.11 12.78 -9.06
N LEU A 367 12.80 13.73 -8.19
CA LEU A 367 11.50 14.42 -8.14
C LEU A 367 11.22 15.17 -9.45
N ILE A 368 12.19 15.92 -9.97
CA ILE A 368 12.07 16.64 -11.24
C ILE A 368 11.91 15.67 -12.41
N SER A 369 12.63 14.54 -12.38
CA SER A 369 12.62 13.50 -13.42
C SER A 369 11.26 12.83 -13.62
N ILE A 370 10.35 12.94 -12.66
CA ILE A 370 8.97 12.46 -12.74
C ILE A 370 8.19 13.18 -13.84
N LEU A 371 8.50 14.46 -14.06
CA LEU A 371 7.77 15.28 -15.00
C LEU A 371 7.91 14.72 -16.43
N PRO A 372 6.84 14.81 -17.25
CA PRO A 372 6.91 14.42 -18.66
C PRO A 372 7.92 15.29 -19.40
N ASN A 373 8.65 14.71 -20.35
CA ASN A 373 9.53 15.47 -21.22
C ASN A 373 8.69 16.49 -22.03
N PRO A 374 9.20 17.72 -22.29
CA PRO A 374 10.56 18.20 -22.03
C PRO A 374 10.76 18.89 -20.67
N LEU A 375 9.78 18.85 -19.76
CA LEU A 375 9.82 19.64 -18.51
C LEU A 375 11.07 19.45 -17.65
N PRO A 376 11.63 18.23 -17.45
CA PRO A 376 12.87 18.07 -16.68
C PRO A 376 14.04 18.89 -17.23
N GLY A 377 14.14 19.03 -18.55
CA GLY A 377 15.19 19.81 -19.21
C GLY A 377 15.11 21.31 -18.92
N LEU A 378 13.91 21.83 -18.61
CA LEU A 378 13.74 23.23 -18.18
C LEU A 378 14.38 23.49 -16.79
N PHE A 379 14.54 22.44 -15.98
CA PHE A 379 15.19 22.48 -14.67
C PHE A 379 16.66 22.02 -14.74
N GLY A 380 17.22 21.88 -15.95
CA GLY A 380 18.60 21.46 -16.15
C GLY A 380 18.86 19.96 -15.96
N VAL A 381 17.81 19.14 -15.83
CA VAL A 381 17.97 17.68 -15.75
C VAL A 381 18.10 17.09 -17.15
N THR A 382 19.26 16.53 -17.46
CA THR A 382 19.51 15.91 -18.76
C THR A 382 18.86 14.51 -18.87
N PRO A 383 18.61 14.00 -20.09
CA PRO A 383 18.12 12.63 -20.27
C PRO A 383 19.03 11.58 -19.63
N GLU A 384 20.34 11.79 -19.66
CA GLU A 384 21.34 10.88 -19.09
C GLU A 384 21.24 10.84 -17.57
N GLN A 385 21.17 12.00 -16.91
CA GLN A 385 20.98 12.10 -15.45
C GLN A 385 19.67 11.44 -15.01
N LYS A 386 18.61 11.65 -15.81
CA LYS A 386 17.32 11.01 -15.57
C LYS A 386 17.40 9.50 -15.70
N GLU A 387 18.18 8.97 -16.63
CA GLU A 387 18.36 7.53 -16.79
C GLU A 387 19.14 6.94 -15.62
N GLU A 388 20.30 7.52 -15.30
CA GLU A 388 21.17 7.13 -14.19
C GLU A 388 20.40 7.07 -12.85
N ILE A 389 19.70 8.14 -12.50
CA ILE A 389 18.98 8.22 -11.22
C ILE A 389 17.81 7.24 -11.14
N ASN A 390 17.27 6.79 -12.27
CA ASN A 390 16.20 5.78 -12.31
C ASN A 390 16.72 4.34 -12.32
N GLN A 391 18.03 4.11 -12.48
CA GLN A 391 18.63 2.77 -12.42
C GLN A 391 18.74 2.25 -10.98
N PHE A 392 19.09 3.14 -10.05
CA PHE A 392 19.27 2.82 -8.63
C PHE A 392 18.02 3.15 -7.82
N SER A 393 17.76 2.47 -6.71
CA SER A 393 16.82 2.94 -5.69
C SER A 393 17.49 3.94 -4.75
N SER A 394 16.72 4.72 -3.99
CA SER A 394 17.30 5.61 -2.98
C SER A 394 18.06 4.83 -1.90
N ALA A 395 17.61 3.61 -1.59
CA ALA A 395 18.29 2.71 -0.66
C ALA A 395 19.62 2.17 -1.24
N ASP A 396 19.69 1.88 -2.55
CA ASP A 396 20.95 1.48 -3.19
C ASP A 396 21.99 2.59 -3.09
N TRP A 397 21.56 3.84 -3.31
CA TRP A 397 22.45 4.99 -3.23
C TRP A 397 22.99 5.18 -1.80
N LEU A 398 22.10 5.18 -0.81
CA LEU A 398 22.48 5.29 0.60
C LEU A 398 23.40 4.16 1.04
N PHE A 399 23.13 2.93 0.61
CA PHE A 399 23.99 1.79 0.90
C PHE A 399 25.36 1.94 0.21
N GLY A 400 25.38 2.31 -1.06
CA GLY A 400 26.60 2.49 -1.85
C GLY A 400 27.53 3.57 -1.30
N SER A 401 26.99 4.61 -0.68
CA SER A 401 27.77 5.68 -0.02
C SER A 401 28.64 5.15 1.13
N ILE A 402 28.22 4.05 1.79
CA ILE A 402 28.94 3.45 2.92
C ILE A 402 29.74 2.21 2.48
N SER A 403 29.20 1.39 1.58
CA SER A 403 29.84 0.13 1.20
C SER A 403 30.94 0.27 0.15
N SER A 404 31.16 1.46 -0.41
CA SER A 404 32.05 1.73 -1.55
C SER A 404 31.73 0.90 -2.82
N SER A 405 30.57 0.24 -2.85
CA SER A 405 30.10 -0.56 -3.99
C SER A 405 28.63 -0.26 -4.29
N LEU A 406 28.39 0.47 -5.38
CA LEU A 406 27.08 0.63 -5.99
C LEU A 406 26.79 -0.61 -6.84
N GLU A 407 26.35 -1.70 -6.21
CA GLU A 407 25.75 -2.80 -6.93
C GLU A 407 24.28 -2.49 -7.21
N GLU A 408 23.80 -2.77 -8.43
CA GLU A 408 22.38 -2.63 -8.82
C GLU A 408 21.47 -3.65 -8.11
N ARG A 409 21.27 -3.47 -6.80
CA ARG A 409 20.55 -4.41 -5.95
C ARG A 409 19.04 -4.12 -5.86
N ARG A 410 18.60 -2.92 -6.24
CA ARG A 410 17.21 -2.43 -6.13
C ARG A 410 16.66 -2.64 -4.73
N LEU A 411 17.44 -2.21 -3.73
CA LEU A 411 17.09 -2.27 -2.33
C LEU A 411 15.78 -1.52 -2.04
N THR A 412 15.02 -2.02 -1.06
CA THR A 412 13.73 -1.41 -0.70
C THR A 412 13.96 -0.19 0.20
N GLY A 413 13.40 0.97 -0.17
CA GLY A 413 13.45 2.20 0.64
C GLY A 413 12.41 2.25 1.76
N ASN A 414 12.47 3.29 2.59
CA ASN A 414 11.45 3.62 3.56
C ASN A 414 11.36 5.13 3.77
N PHE A 415 10.15 5.68 3.64
CA PHE A 415 9.93 7.12 3.69
C PHE A 415 10.28 7.77 5.04
N ILE A 416 10.20 7.03 6.17
CA ILE A 416 10.51 7.58 7.51
C ILE A 416 11.99 8.00 7.58
N PRO A 417 12.97 7.08 7.45
CA PRO A 417 14.38 7.42 7.47
C PRO A 417 14.75 8.34 6.31
N ASP A 418 14.15 8.21 5.12
CA ASP A 418 14.41 9.16 4.03
C ASP A 418 14.06 10.60 4.41
N THR A 419 12.92 10.78 5.09
CA THR A 419 12.51 12.12 5.54
C THR A 419 13.46 12.64 6.62
N ILE A 420 13.91 11.76 7.52
CA ILE A 420 14.88 12.09 8.57
C ILE A 420 16.24 12.48 7.96
N ILE A 421 16.75 11.70 6.99
CA ILE A 421 18.04 11.99 6.33
C ILE A 421 17.97 13.34 5.60
N LEU A 422 16.87 13.63 4.90
CA LEU A 422 16.73 14.84 4.08
C LEU A 422 16.48 16.13 4.87
N TYR A 423 15.74 16.03 5.99
CA TYR A 423 15.22 17.21 6.70
C TYR A 423 15.58 17.24 8.19
N ASP A 424 16.21 16.20 8.71
CA ASP A 424 16.65 16.06 10.10
C ASP A 424 15.55 16.49 11.10
N PHE A 425 15.80 17.50 11.91
CA PHE A 425 14.84 18.04 12.89
C PHE A 425 13.51 18.48 12.26
N PHE A 426 13.51 18.92 11.00
CA PHE A 426 12.30 19.35 10.30
C PHE A 426 11.48 18.19 9.71
N ALA A 427 12.00 16.96 9.74
CA ALA A 427 11.34 15.79 9.13
C ALA A 427 9.87 15.60 9.59
N PRO A 428 9.53 15.70 10.88
CA PRO A 428 8.14 15.68 11.35
C PRO A 428 7.20 16.66 10.64
N PHE A 429 7.65 17.90 10.42
CA PHE A 429 6.82 18.97 9.86
C PHE A 429 6.60 18.78 8.36
N ILE A 430 7.64 18.37 7.64
CA ILE A 430 7.55 18.05 6.20
C ILE A 430 6.62 16.86 6.00
N TYR A 431 6.77 15.81 6.81
CA TYR A 431 5.87 14.66 6.79
C TYR A 431 4.43 15.06 7.10
N ALA A 432 4.21 15.90 8.13
CA ALA A 432 2.88 16.38 8.49
C ALA A 432 2.20 17.10 7.32
N LEU A 433 2.91 17.99 6.62
CA LEU A 433 2.42 18.72 5.45
C LEU A 433 2.06 17.77 4.30
N LEU A 434 2.93 16.79 4.02
CA LEU A 434 2.68 15.80 2.98
C LEU A 434 1.44 14.96 3.28
N MET A 435 1.26 14.53 4.53
CA MET A 435 0.06 13.80 4.96
C MET A 435 -1.22 14.62 4.80
N LEU A 436 -1.19 15.94 5.07
CA LEU A 436 -2.35 16.81 4.84
C LEU A 436 -2.75 16.85 3.35
N ILE A 437 -1.77 16.93 2.45
CA ILE A 437 -2.00 16.90 1.00
C ILE A 437 -2.58 15.53 0.59
N ILE A 438 -1.95 14.44 1.04
CA ILE A 438 -2.37 13.07 0.74
C ILE A 438 -3.80 12.82 1.20
N PHE A 439 -4.16 13.19 2.43
CA PHE A 439 -5.52 13.00 2.94
C PHE A 439 -6.54 13.80 2.14
N THR A 440 -6.24 15.06 1.81
CA THR A 440 -7.14 15.92 1.04
C THR A 440 -7.40 15.37 -0.36
N ILE A 441 -6.36 14.94 -1.08
CA ILE A 441 -6.48 14.36 -2.41
C ILE A 441 -7.20 13.00 -2.35
N SER A 442 -6.81 12.15 -1.40
CA SER A 442 -7.36 10.78 -1.29
C SER A 442 -8.87 10.80 -1.02
N ASP A 443 -9.33 11.64 -0.09
CA ASP A 443 -10.76 11.77 0.23
C ASP A 443 -11.56 12.58 -0.79
N ALA A 444 -10.93 13.06 -1.87
CA ALA A 444 -11.66 13.59 -3.01
C ALA A 444 -12.29 12.46 -3.87
N PHE A 445 -11.73 11.25 -3.80
CA PHE A 445 -12.20 10.06 -4.54
C PHE A 445 -13.27 9.28 -3.79
N VAL A 446 -14.36 9.95 -3.40
CA VAL A 446 -15.44 9.37 -2.61
C VAL A 446 -16.81 9.50 -3.27
N ILE A 447 -17.72 8.59 -2.96
CA ILE A 447 -19.09 8.53 -3.50
C ILE A 447 -20.08 8.62 -2.33
N PRO A 448 -21.14 9.45 -2.42
CA PRO A 448 -22.17 9.49 -1.41
C PRO A 448 -22.89 8.13 -1.30
N LEU A 449 -23.09 7.66 -0.07
CA LEU A 449 -23.76 6.39 0.25
C LEU A 449 -25.29 6.49 0.30
N GLY A 450 -25.88 7.66 0.04
CA GLY A 450 -27.33 7.83 0.06
C GLY A 450 -27.74 9.26 -0.28
N ARG A 451 -28.95 9.67 0.16
CA ARG A 451 -29.42 11.06 0.04
C ARG A 451 -28.80 12.00 1.07
N SER A 452 -28.25 11.47 2.17
CA SER A 452 -27.54 12.29 3.15
C SER A 452 -26.18 12.71 2.61
N ASN A 453 -25.86 14.00 2.67
CA ASN A 453 -24.59 14.55 2.19
C ASN A 453 -23.37 14.19 3.04
N ASP A 454 -23.55 13.51 4.18
CA ASP A 454 -22.48 13.30 5.17
C ASP A 454 -21.90 11.87 5.20
N LEU A 455 -22.48 10.94 4.43
CA LEU A 455 -22.03 9.55 4.38
C LEU A 455 -21.39 9.26 3.03
N PHE A 456 -20.09 8.96 3.03
CA PHE A 456 -19.35 8.62 1.83
C PHE A 456 -18.74 7.22 1.93
N ALA A 457 -18.59 6.58 0.77
CA ALA A 457 -17.74 5.42 0.58
C ALA A 457 -16.59 5.76 -0.37
N PRO A 458 -15.47 5.04 -0.29
CA PRO A 458 -14.46 5.06 -1.34
C PRO A 458 -15.09 4.82 -2.72
N SER A 459 -14.79 5.65 -3.71
CA SER A 459 -15.03 5.28 -5.11
C SER A 459 -14.18 4.06 -5.50
N PRO A 460 -14.47 3.32 -6.57
CA PRO A 460 -13.62 2.20 -6.99
C PRO A 460 -12.17 2.66 -7.22
N LEU A 461 -11.99 3.83 -7.83
CA LEU A 461 -10.69 4.46 -8.03
C LEU A 461 -10.06 4.89 -6.69
N GLY A 462 -10.86 5.43 -5.76
CA GLY A 462 -10.43 5.75 -4.40
C GLY A 462 -9.94 4.53 -3.61
N MET A 463 -10.57 3.36 -3.78
CA MET A 463 -10.11 2.10 -3.17
C MET A 463 -8.76 1.66 -3.75
N LEU A 464 -8.58 1.80 -5.07
CA LEU A 464 -7.28 1.53 -5.71
C LEU A 464 -6.20 2.45 -5.11
N PHE A 465 -6.49 3.74 -4.97
CA PHE A 465 -5.55 4.70 -4.36
C PHE A 465 -5.26 4.43 -2.88
N ALA A 466 -6.28 4.09 -2.10
CA ALA A 466 -6.10 3.71 -0.70
C ALA A 466 -5.19 2.47 -0.60
N SER A 467 -5.43 1.43 -1.42
CA SER A 467 -4.59 0.23 -1.41
C SER A 467 -3.12 0.50 -1.78
N GLN A 468 -2.88 1.41 -2.72
CA GLN A 468 -1.52 1.79 -3.12
C GLN A 468 -0.82 2.59 -2.05
N ASN A 469 -1.53 3.49 -1.38
CA ASN A 469 -0.99 4.21 -0.24
C ASN A 469 -0.53 3.28 0.85
N ILE A 470 -1.36 2.30 1.23
CA ILE A 470 -0.97 1.27 2.22
C ILE A 470 0.33 0.58 1.80
N MET A 471 0.51 0.32 0.50
CA MET A 471 1.76 -0.24 -0.04
C MET A 471 2.93 0.75 -0.04
N PHE A 472 2.72 2.01 -0.37
CA PHE A 472 3.78 3.02 -0.34
C PHE A 472 4.32 3.23 1.06
N PHE A 473 3.46 3.19 2.09
CA PHE A 473 3.92 3.21 3.48
C PHE A 473 4.77 1.98 3.81
N ALA A 474 4.47 0.82 3.20
CA ALA A 474 5.21 -0.40 3.45
C ALA A 474 6.57 -0.48 2.71
N SER A 475 6.79 0.23 1.61
CA SER A 475 8.01 0.01 0.81
C SER A 475 8.50 1.18 -0.04
N GLY A 476 7.89 2.36 0.11
CA GLY A 476 8.23 3.55 -0.70
C GLY A 476 9.18 4.49 0.03
N THR A 477 10.00 5.19 -0.75
CA THR A 477 10.76 6.37 -0.31
C THR A 477 9.86 7.59 -0.20
N LEU A 478 10.37 8.70 0.37
CA LEU A 478 9.63 9.97 0.38
C LEU A 478 9.31 10.45 -1.05
N VAL A 479 10.28 10.28 -1.97
CA VAL A 479 10.08 10.61 -3.37
C VAL A 479 9.04 9.68 -3.97
N ASP A 480 9.10 8.36 -3.75
CA ASP A 480 8.08 7.43 -4.26
C ASP A 480 6.67 7.77 -3.76
N LEU A 481 6.52 8.19 -2.50
CA LEU A 481 5.25 8.66 -1.98
C LEU A 481 4.77 9.88 -2.78
N THR A 482 5.65 10.85 -3.05
CA THR A 482 5.32 12.05 -3.82
C THR A 482 5.02 11.73 -5.29
N VAL A 483 5.84 10.87 -5.92
CA VAL A 483 5.65 10.35 -7.29
C VAL A 483 4.30 9.65 -7.40
N GLY A 484 3.99 8.78 -6.44
CA GLY A 484 2.73 8.03 -6.38
C GLY A 484 1.53 8.98 -6.37
N HIS A 485 1.58 10.04 -5.58
CA HIS A 485 0.46 10.97 -5.47
C HIS A 485 0.34 11.96 -6.61
N VAL A 486 1.46 12.43 -7.18
CA VAL A 486 1.43 13.42 -8.25
C VAL A 486 1.23 12.75 -9.60
N ARG A 487 2.08 11.75 -9.90
CA ARG A 487 2.11 11.11 -11.21
C ARG A 487 1.15 9.95 -11.31
N TYR A 488 1.25 8.99 -10.40
CA TYR A 488 0.47 7.76 -10.54
C TYR A 488 -1.03 8.05 -10.38
N LEU A 489 -1.41 8.90 -9.43
CA LEU A 489 -2.78 9.36 -9.28
C LEU A 489 -3.33 10.00 -10.55
N LEU A 490 -2.60 10.95 -11.13
CA LEU A 490 -2.98 11.61 -12.36
C LEU A 490 -3.07 10.61 -13.51
N GLN A 491 -2.05 9.77 -13.69
CA GLN A 491 -1.96 8.80 -14.78
C GLN A 491 -3.06 7.74 -14.71
N THR A 492 -3.30 7.14 -13.54
CA THR A 492 -4.38 6.15 -13.36
C THR A 492 -5.75 6.80 -13.48
N SER A 493 -5.93 8.04 -13.02
CA SER A 493 -7.19 8.78 -13.21
C SER A 493 -7.46 9.05 -14.69
N VAL A 494 -6.46 9.53 -15.44
CA VAL A 494 -6.56 9.77 -16.89
C VAL A 494 -6.80 8.45 -17.64
N ALA A 495 -6.06 7.40 -17.31
CA ALA A 495 -6.24 6.07 -17.88
C ALA A 495 -7.67 5.55 -17.64
N PHE A 496 -8.16 5.66 -16.40
CA PHE A 496 -9.53 5.31 -16.06
C PHE A 496 -10.54 6.11 -16.88
N PHE A 497 -10.36 7.43 -17.01
CA PHE A 497 -11.27 8.29 -17.76
C PHE A 497 -11.32 7.91 -19.24
N LEU A 498 -10.15 7.75 -19.88
CA LEU A 498 -10.05 7.37 -21.29
C LEU A 498 -10.72 6.01 -21.52
N SER A 499 -10.40 5.01 -20.69
CA SER A 499 -11.02 3.69 -20.79
C SER A 499 -12.53 3.76 -20.54
N PHE A 500 -12.98 4.48 -19.51
CA PHE A 500 -14.38 4.58 -19.16
C PHE A 500 -15.19 5.27 -20.26
N PHE A 501 -14.73 6.42 -20.76
CA PHE A 501 -15.44 7.19 -21.78
C PHE A 501 -15.55 6.42 -23.10
N LEU A 502 -14.42 5.87 -23.58
CA LEU A 502 -14.39 5.12 -24.84
C LEU A 502 -15.24 3.85 -24.74
N LEU A 503 -15.03 3.03 -23.71
CA LEU A 503 -15.69 1.72 -23.61
C LEU A 503 -17.17 1.85 -23.23
N SER A 504 -17.55 2.85 -22.43
CA SER A 504 -18.97 3.09 -22.14
C SER A 504 -19.71 3.59 -23.38
N SER A 505 -19.08 4.41 -24.22
CA SER A 505 -19.68 4.85 -25.49
C SER A 505 -19.90 3.69 -26.45
N ILE A 506 -18.90 2.80 -26.58
CA ILE A 506 -18.99 1.57 -27.38
C ILE A 506 -20.09 0.65 -26.83
N ALA A 507 -20.11 0.40 -25.52
CA ALA A 507 -21.12 -0.46 -24.90
C ALA A 507 -22.54 0.09 -25.08
N ASN A 508 -22.74 1.40 -24.93
CA ASN A 508 -24.04 2.03 -25.12
C ASN A 508 -24.50 2.01 -26.59
N PHE A 509 -23.58 2.09 -27.54
CA PHE A 509 -23.88 1.95 -28.96
C PHE A 509 -24.45 0.56 -29.26
N PHE A 510 -23.79 -0.51 -28.80
CA PHE A 510 -24.25 -1.88 -29.03
C PHE A 510 -25.55 -2.24 -28.29
N ILE A 511 -25.76 -1.70 -27.09
CA ILE A 511 -27.01 -1.95 -26.34
C ILE A 511 -28.18 -1.28 -27.06
N LYS A 512 -28.02 -0.04 -27.55
CA LYS A 512 -29.09 0.68 -28.27
C LYS A 512 -29.47 0.05 -29.61
N THR A 513 -28.58 -0.72 -30.24
CA THR A 513 -28.88 -1.40 -31.51
C THR A 513 -29.65 -2.72 -31.35
N GLN A 514 -29.86 -3.18 -30.11
CA GLN A 514 -30.63 -4.39 -29.81
C GLN A 514 -32.07 -4.12 -29.37
N ASP A 515 -32.39 -2.85 -29.07
CA ASP A 515 -33.74 -2.33 -28.87
C ASP A 515 -34.25 -1.73 -30.19
#